data_AF-A0A9P8JIW3-F1
#
_entry.id   AF-A0A9P8JIW3-F1
#
_cell.length_a   1.000
_cell.length_b   1.000
_cell.length_c   1.000
_cell.angle_alpha   90.00
_cell.angle_beta   90.00
_cell.angle_gamma   90.00
#
_symmetry.space_group_name_H-M   'P 1'
#
loop_
_entity.id
_entity.type
_entity.pdbx_description
1 polymer ?
#
loop_
_entity_poly.entity_id
_entity_poly.type
_entity_poly.pdbx_seq_one_letter_code
_entity_poly.pdbx_strand_id
1 'polypeptide(L)'
;AKNYNAWYSAATYIEELAMKPIVDTPATRESNLDALVELYATLQEDDLFYGTWRRRCQFVETNAALSYEQNGVWDKAQAMYEQAQIKARTGSIAFSPGEYMLWEDHWVYCAEKLQQWEILGDFAKHENLNDLFLEATWRNFDAWEEPDNRAQLDTIIKAVSDAPTPRRMFFQAFMSLLKLHNKTETQQDFNRICDENIQLSIKNWHKLPKQITQAHIGLLQNFQNLVELHDASVICSSLAQTTSANLDVKSQELKLLLGTWRDRLPNFWDDINSWQDLVTWRQHIFQLINRTYLTLLPSTNQGNATGQSYAYRGYHETAWIINRFAHVARKHQMPDVCITQLSRIYTLPNIEIQEAFLKLREQAKCCYQNRNELTSGLDVINNTNLNYFGAQQKAEFYTLKGMFLAKLNHKEEANDAFGTALYFDIKLPKAWSEWGRYNDMLFKEKPEESIDKASAAISCYLEAAGQYKSAKSRKLLSRILWLLSLDDADNTLA
;
A
#
# COMPACT_ATOMS: atom_id res chain seq x y z
N ALA A 1 10.86 24.73 21.51
CA ALA A 1 9.71 24.61 20.58
C ALA A 1 8.77 23.45 20.97
N LYS A 2 9.28 22.21 20.96
CA LYS A 2 8.49 20.96 21.05
C LYS A 2 7.57 20.83 22.28
N ASN A 3 8.00 21.34 23.44
CA ASN A 3 7.25 21.21 24.69
C ASN A 3 6.16 22.27 24.91
N TYR A 4 6.27 23.43 24.26
CA TYR A 4 5.44 24.62 24.56
C TYR A 4 4.66 25.13 23.34
N ASN A 5 4.52 24.31 22.28
CA ASN A 5 3.79 24.66 21.05
C ASN A 5 4.31 25.92 20.35
N ALA A 6 5.62 26.17 20.41
CA ALA A 6 6.29 27.29 19.77
C ALA A 6 7.01 26.83 18.48
N TRP A 7 6.31 26.05 17.65
CA TRP A 7 6.88 25.41 16.44
C TRP A 7 7.27 26.46 15.40
N TYR A 8 6.30 27.24 14.92
CA TYR A 8 6.55 28.22 13.85
C TYR A 8 7.46 29.36 14.31
N SER A 9 7.33 29.84 15.56
CA SER A 9 8.23 30.88 16.09
C SER A 9 9.68 30.41 16.16
N ALA A 10 9.90 29.12 16.49
CA ALA A 10 11.24 28.54 16.46
C ALA A 10 11.72 28.29 15.03
N ALA A 11 10.85 27.82 14.14
CA ALA A 11 11.17 27.63 12.73
C ALA A 11 11.66 28.93 12.09
N THR A 12 10.90 30.02 12.23
CA THR A 12 11.28 31.33 11.65
C THR A 12 12.62 31.83 12.20
N TYR A 13 12.87 31.63 13.50
CA TYR A 13 14.12 32.04 14.13
C TYR A 13 15.31 31.21 13.62
N ILE A 14 15.15 29.89 13.51
CA ILE A 14 16.22 28.99 13.03
C ILE A 14 16.46 29.21 11.53
N GLU A 15 15.42 29.45 10.74
CA GLU A 15 15.54 29.79 9.32
C GLU A 15 16.28 31.13 9.11
N GLU A 16 15.97 32.15 9.91
CA GLU A 16 16.68 33.42 9.87
C GLU A 16 18.15 33.26 10.25
N LEU A 17 18.45 32.45 11.26
CA LEU A 17 19.82 32.10 11.64
C LEU A 17 20.56 31.30 10.56
N ALA A 18 19.86 30.46 9.79
CA ALA A 18 20.43 29.71 8.69
C ALA A 18 20.76 30.63 7.49
N MET A 19 19.93 31.64 7.21
CA MET A 19 20.16 32.62 6.15
C MET A 19 21.18 33.69 6.52
N LYS A 20 21.15 34.16 7.78
CA LYS A 20 22.00 35.23 8.31
C LYS A 20 22.59 34.78 9.66
N PRO A 21 23.65 33.96 9.64
CA PRO A 21 24.27 33.50 10.88
C PRO A 21 24.89 34.68 11.64
N ILE A 22 24.57 34.79 12.93
CA ILE A 22 25.17 35.79 13.83
C ILE A 22 26.66 35.48 14.08
N VAL A 23 27.01 34.18 14.09
CA VAL A 23 28.37 33.67 14.22
C VAL A 23 28.63 32.69 13.08
N ASP A 24 29.51 33.06 12.15
CA ASP A 24 29.77 32.28 10.94
C ASP A 24 30.88 31.24 11.15
N THR A 25 30.58 30.20 11.94
CA THR A 25 31.44 29.02 12.02
C THR A 25 30.77 27.81 11.36
N PRO A 26 31.54 26.92 10.70
CA PRO A 26 30.96 25.76 10.03
C PRO A 26 30.18 24.86 10.99
N ALA A 27 30.67 24.66 12.22
CA ALA A 27 30.00 23.85 13.24
C ALA A 27 28.66 24.44 13.72
N THR A 28 28.58 25.77 13.93
CA THR A 28 27.30 26.42 14.31
C THR A 28 26.29 26.38 13.17
N ARG A 29 26.75 26.51 11.92
CA ARG A 29 25.89 26.40 10.75
C ARG A 29 25.31 24.99 10.62
N GLU A 30 26.14 23.96 10.76
CA GLU A 30 25.69 22.57 10.72
C GLU A 30 24.70 22.26 11.83
N SER A 31 24.99 22.66 13.08
CA SER A 31 24.09 22.45 14.21
C SER A 31 22.74 23.16 14.05
N ASN A 32 22.73 24.38 13.50
CA ASN A 32 21.48 25.08 13.19
C ASN A 32 20.66 24.34 12.12
N LEU A 33 21.32 23.81 11.09
CA LEU A 33 20.67 23.02 10.04
C LEU A 33 20.14 21.69 10.58
N ASP A 34 20.86 21.02 11.48
CA ASP A 34 20.39 19.80 12.16
C ASP A 34 19.09 20.07 12.93
N ALA A 35 19.07 21.15 13.73
CA ALA A 35 17.89 21.55 14.49
C ALA A 35 16.70 21.91 13.58
N LEU A 36 16.96 22.53 12.42
CA LEU A 36 15.94 22.89 11.44
C LEU A 36 15.32 21.65 10.79
N VAL A 37 16.18 20.73 10.33
CA VAL A 37 15.79 19.45 9.74
C VAL A 37 14.99 18.62 10.72
N GLU A 38 15.41 18.53 11.99
CA GLU A 38 14.69 17.82 13.04
C GLU A 38 13.30 18.43 13.29
N LEU A 39 13.17 19.75 13.21
CA LEU A 39 11.89 20.44 13.35
C LEU A 39 10.96 20.15 12.17
N TYR A 40 11.47 20.18 10.94
CA TYR A 40 10.69 19.79 9.75
C TYR A 40 10.27 18.33 9.78
N ALA A 41 11.17 17.41 10.17
CA ALA A 41 10.84 16.00 10.32
C ALA A 41 9.76 15.76 11.39
N THR A 42 9.81 16.49 12.51
CA THR A 42 8.80 16.34 13.57
C THR A 42 7.41 16.84 13.13
N LEU A 43 7.36 17.84 12.25
CA LEU A 43 6.10 18.34 11.68
C LEU A 43 5.64 17.54 10.46
N GLN A 44 6.47 16.61 9.96
CA GLN A 44 6.32 15.88 8.70
C GLN A 44 6.23 16.81 7.48
N GLU A 45 7.05 17.85 7.47
CA GLU A 45 7.21 18.77 6.33
C GLU A 45 8.32 18.25 5.40
N ASP A 46 8.03 17.13 4.73
CA ASP A 46 9.02 16.33 3.99
C ASP A 46 9.70 17.12 2.87
N ASP A 47 8.97 17.98 2.14
CA ASP A 47 9.54 18.78 1.05
C ASP A 47 10.60 19.78 1.55
N LEU A 48 10.37 20.39 2.71
CA LEU A 48 11.34 21.30 3.34
C LEU A 48 12.53 20.53 3.91
N PHE A 49 12.29 19.34 4.47
CA PHE A 49 13.32 18.42 4.92
C PHE A 49 14.26 18.03 3.76
N TYR A 50 13.73 17.50 2.65
CA TYR A 50 14.51 17.09 1.49
C TYR A 50 15.21 18.29 0.83
N GLY A 51 14.52 19.43 0.71
CA GLY A 51 15.09 20.65 0.15
C GLY A 51 16.29 21.17 0.95
N THR A 52 16.23 21.09 2.28
CA THR A 52 17.33 21.50 3.17
C THR A 52 18.49 20.53 3.08
N TRP A 53 18.24 19.22 3.10
CA TRP A 53 19.28 18.20 2.98
C TRP A 53 20.00 18.24 1.63
N ARG A 54 19.27 18.40 0.52
CA ARG A 54 19.88 18.49 -0.82
C ARG A 54 20.76 19.72 -1.02
N ARG A 55 20.55 20.79 -0.24
CA ARG A 55 21.41 21.99 -0.23
C ARG A 55 22.60 21.85 0.71
N ARG A 56 22.54 20.92 1.67
CA ARG A 56 23.58 20.68 2.68
C ARG A 56 24.51 19.51 2.33
N CYS A 57 24.01 18.49 1.64
CA CYS A 57 24.73 17.25 1.36
C CYS A 57 26.01 17.51 0.56
N GLN A 58 27.06 16.75 0.85
CA GLN A 58 28.35 16.87 0.16
C GLN A 58 28.48 15.85 -0.97
N PHE A 59 27.86 14.68 -0.80
CA PHE A 59 27.90 13.61 -1.79
C PHE A 59 26.82 13.80 -2.85
N VAL A 60 27.20 13.60 -4.12
CA VAL A 60 26.27 13.68 -5.26
C VAL A 60 25.27 12.52 -5.21
N GLU A 61 25.72 11.36 -4.75
CA GLU A 61 24.92 10.16 -4.54
C GLU A 61 23.83 10.42 -3.50
N THR A 62 24.13 11.13 -2.42
CA THR A 62 23.14 11.52 -1.40
C THR A 62 22.09 12.46 -1.98
N ASN A 63 22.48 13.42 -2.82
CA ASN A 63 21.53 14.29 -3.51
C ASN A 63 20.62 13.50 -4.46
N ALA A 64 21.19 12.56 -5.21
CA ALA A 64 20.44 11.67 -6.09
C ALA A 64 19.50 10.75 -5.30
N ALA A 65 19.95 10.16 -4.20
CA ALA A 65 19.17 9.30 -3.32
C ALA A 65 17.95 10.02 -2.75
N LEU A 66 18.16 11.20 -2.14
CA LEU A 66 17.07 12.05 -1.62
C LEU A 66 16.08 12.46 -2.71
N SER A 67 16.55 12.67 -3.94
CA SER A 67 15.68 13.00 -5.08
C SER A 67 14.83 11.80 -5.53
N TYR A 68 15.39 10.59 -5.51
CA TYR A 68 14.61 9.37 -5.79
C TYR A 68 13.61 9.09 -4.67
N GLU A 69 14.00 9.30 -3.42
CA GLU A 69 13.17 9.14 -2.24
C GLU A 69 11.96 10.07 -2.26
N GLN A 70 12.16 11.37 -2.51
CA GLN A 70 11.08 12.35 -2.62
C GLN A 70 10.08 12.02 -3.74
N ASN A 71 10.54 11.36 -4.81
CA ASN A 71 9.68 10.91 -5.91
C ASN A 71 9.01 9.54 -5.66
N GLY A 72 9.31 8.87 -4.54
CA GLY A 72 8.79 7.54 -4.20
C GLY A 72 9.43 6.38 -4.97
N VAL A 73 10.64 6.58 -5.53
CA VAL A 73 11.41 5.54 -6.24
C VAL A 73 12.43 4.93 -5.28
N TRP A 74 11.93 4.09 -4.37
CA TRP A 74 12.66 3.60 -3.20
C TRP A 74 13.80 2.64 -3.53
N ASP A 75 13.66 1.81 -4.57
CA ASP A 75 14.66 0.84 -5.03
C ASP A 75 15.97 1.53 -5.45
N LYS A 76 15.85 2.61 -6.23
CA LYS A 76 17.00 3.40 -6.67
C LYS A 76 17.57 4.24 -5.54
N ALA A 77 16.71 4.77 -4.65
CA ALA A 77 17.16 5.51 -3.48
C ALA A 77 18.03 4.63 -2.58
N GLN A 78 17.57 3.41 -2.25
CA GLN A 78 18.32 2.44 -1.45
C GLN A 78 19.70 2.13 -2.06
N ALA A 79 19.74 1.84 -3.36
CA ALA A 79 20.99 1.56 -4.06
C ALA A 79 21.95 2.77 -4.08
N MET A 80 21.43 4.00 -4.18
CA MET A 80 22.27 5.21 -4.12
C MET A 80 22.82 5.46 -2.70
N TYR A 81 22.05 5.18 -1.65
CA TYR A 81 22.54 5.26 -0.26
C TYR A 81 23.68 4.26 0.00
N GLU A 82 23.56 3.02 -0.49
CA GLU A 82 24.62 2.02 -0.40
C GLU A 82 25.88 2.46 -1.16
N GLN A 83 25.72 3.03 -2.36
CA GLN A 83 26.84 3.57 -3.12
C GLN A 83 27.54 4.73 -2.40
N ALA A 84 26.78 5.62 -1.74
CA ALA A 84 27.32 6.69 -0.92
C ALA A 84 28.17 6.13 0.24
N GLN A 85 27.65 5.13 0.96
CA GLN A 85 28.37 4.46 2.06
C GLN A 85 29.65 3.77 1.56
N ILE A 86 29.61 3.09 0.42
CA ILE A 86 30.80 2.44 -0.18
C ILE A 86 31.85 3.50 -0.53
N LYS A 87 31.45 4.60 -1.18
CA LYS A 87 32.38 5.69 -1.54
C LYS A 87 32.99 6.37 -0.32
N ALA A 88 32.21 6.57 0.74
CA ALA A 88 32.72 7.08 2.01
C ALA A 88 33.81 6.16 2.60
N ARG A 89 33.63 4.83 2.54
CA ARG A 89 34.65 3.86 3.00
C ARG A 89 35.94 3.90 2.16
N THR A 90 35.84 4.21 0.86
CA THR A 90 37.03 4.37 0.00
C THR A 90 37.80 5.68 0.24
N GLY A 91 37.32 6.58 1.10
CA GLY A 91 38.07 7.72 1.61
C GLY A 91 38.28 8.87 0.62
N SER A 92 37.50 8.94 -0.48
CA SER A 92 37.67 9.98 -1.50
C SER A 92 37.19 11.37 -1.04
N ILE A 93 36.23 11.43 -0.10
CA ILE A 93 35.64 12.66 0.44
C ILE A 93 35.39 12.43 1.94
N ALA A 94 35.71 13.41 2.79
CA ALA A 94 35.36 13.36 4.20
C ALA A 94 33.84 13.54 4.36
N PHE A 95 33.18 12.64 5.09
CA PHE A 95 31.74 12.72 5.31
C PHE A 95 31.42 13.43 6.63
N SER A 96 30.30 14.17 6.66
CA SER A 96 29.76 14.71 7.91
C SER A 96 29.11 13.57 8.71
N PRO A 97 29.28 13.50 10.04
CA PRO A 97 28.61 12.49 10.87
C PRO A 97 27.08 12.47 10.68
N GLY A 98 26.45 13.64 10.48
CA GLY A 98 25.02 13.74 10.23
C GLY A 98 24.59 13.15 8.88
N GLU A 99 25.45 13.23 7.86
CA GLU A 99 25.17 12.65 6.53
C GLU A 99 25.29 11.13 6.56
N TYR A 100 26.19 10.58 7.38
CA TYR A 100 26.30 9.13 7.57
C TYR A 100 25.09 8.55 8.31
N MET A 101 24.63 9.22 9.38
CA MET A 101 23.40 8.83 10.08
C MET A 101 22.17 8.89 9.15
N LEU A 102 22.09 9.93 8.30
CA LEU A 102 21.05 10.02 7.28
C LEU A 102 21.04 8.79 6.37
N TRP A 103 22.20 8.31 5.91
CA TRP A 103 22.26 7.14 5.04
C TRP A 103 21.76 5.87 5.73
N GLU A 104 22.12 5.65 6.99
CA GLU A 104 21.67 4.48 7.75
C GLU A 104 20.15 4.54 7.98
N ASP A 105 19.64 5.66 8.48
CA ASP A 105 18.21 5.83 8.78
C ASP A 105 17.34 5.78 7.51
N HIS A 106 17.76 6.46 6.43
CA HIS A 106 16.98 6.49 5.18
C HIS A 106 17.11 5.20 4.38
N TRP A 107 18.19 4.44 4.54
CA TRP A 107 18.27 3.09 3.98
C TRP A 107 17.25 2.17 4.66
N VAL A 108 17.15 2.22 6.00
CA VAL A 108 16.12 1.48 6.76
C VAL A 108 14.73 1.92 6.31
N TYR A 109 14.49 3.24 6.21
CA TYR A 109 13.20 3.77 5.75
C TYR A 109 12.83 3.28 4.34
N CYS A 110 13.76 3.30 3.38
CA CYS A 110 13.53 2.76 2.03
C CYS A 110 13.20 1.26 2.09
N ALA A 111 13.92 0.48 2.90
CA ALA A 111 13.68 -0.95 3.07
C ALA A 111 12.29 -1.24 3.70
N GLU A 112 11.82 -0.39 4.63
CA GLU A 112 10.47 -0.49 5.18
C GLU A 112 9.40 -0.29 4.09
N LYS A 113 9.57 0.74 3.24
CA LYS A 113 8.66 1.02 2.12
C LYS A 113 8.63 -0.12 1.11
N LEU A 114 9.79 -0.68 0.80
CA LEU A 114 9.96 -1.83 -0.08
C LEU A 114 9.51 -3.15 0.54
N GLN A 115 9.12 -3.13 1.82
CA GLN A 115 8.64 -4.28 2.59
C GLN A 115 9.66 -5.41 2.74
N GLN A 116 10.93 -5.06 2.84
CA GLN A 116 12.04 -6.01 3.05
C GLN A 116 12.18 -6.40 4.53
N TRP A 117 11.07 -6.86 5.14
CA TRP A 117 10.98 -7.09 6.59
C TRP A 117 11.86 -8.23 7.11
N GLU A 118 12.17 -9.22 6.26
CA GLU A 118 13.09 -10.31 6.63
C GLU A 118 14.51 -9.76 6.89
N ILE A 119 15.01 -8.94 5.97
CA ILE A 119 16.33 -8.29 6.07
C ILE A 119 16.36 -7.34 7.27
N LEU A 120 15.31 -6.52 7.42
CA LEU A 120 15.19 -5.60 8.55
C LEU A 120 15.13 -6.31 9.90
N GLY A 121 14.49 -7.48 9.96
CA GLY A 121 14.42 -8.30 11.17
C GLY A 121 15.79 -8.79 11.61
N ASP A 122 16.61 -9.28 10.68
CA ASP A 122 17.96 -9.74 10.99
C ASP A 122 18.91 -8.58 11.31
N PHE A 123 18.78 -7.46 10.60
CA PHE A 123 19.50 -6.22 10.92
C PHE A 123 19.18 -5.71 12.33
N ALA A 124 17.90 -5.65 12.69
CA ALA A 124 17.45 -5.18 14.00
C ALA A 124 17.94 -6.09 15.15
N LYS A 125 18.01 -7.41 14.92
CA LYS A 125 18.60 -8.34 15.88
C LYS A 125 20.10 -8.10 16.08
N HIS A 126 20.83 -7.83 15.01
CA HIS A 126 22.28 -7.61 15.07
C HIS A 126 22.62 -6.29 15.78
N GLU A 127 21.90 -5.21 15.46
CA GLU A 127 22.10 -3.88 16.04
C GLU A 127 21.36 -3.65 17.37
N ASN A 128 20.61 -4.65 17.86
CA ASN A 128 19.81 -4.59 19.08
C ASN A 128 18.76 -3.44 19.06
N LEU A 129 18.18 -3.17 17.89
CA LEU A 129 17.14 -2.17 17.68
C LEU A 129 15.76 -2.75 17.97
N ASN A 130 15.33 -2.69 19.24
CA ASN A 130 14.11 -3.34 19.70
C ASN A 130 12.83 -2.87 19.00
N ASP A 131 12.69 -1.57 18.69
CA ASP A 131 11.48 -1.06 17.99
C ASP A 131 11.36 -1.64 16.58
N LEU A 132 12.45 -1.61 15.80
CA LEU A 132 12.49 -2.16 14.45
C LEU A 132 12.32 -3.68 14.47
N PHE A 133 12.89 -4.36 15.46
CA PHE A 133 12.74 -5.79 15.64
C PHE A 133 11.28 -6.18 15.93
N LEU A 134 10.59 -5.43 16.78
CA LEU A 134 9.15 -5.61 17.02
C LEU A 134 8.36 -5.40 15.73
N GLU A 135 8.68 -4.35 14.96
CA GLU A 135 8.09 -4.06 13.65
C GLU A 135 8.31 -5.20 12.63
N ALA A 136 9.49 -5.79 12.54
CA ALA A 136 9.72 -6.93 11.67
C ALA A 136 8.94 -8.17 12.15
N THR A 137 8.97 -8.43 13.46
CA THR A 137 8.42 -9.67 14.04
C THR A 137 6.90 -9.71 14.04
N TRP A 138 6.19 -8.59 14.24
CA TRP A 138 4.72 -8.59 14.16
C TRP A 138 4.18 -8.85 12.75
N ARG A 139 5.01 -8.74 11.71
CA ARG A 139 4.58 -9.08 10.34
C ARG A 139 4.78 -10.57 10.03
N ASN A 140 5.51 -11.29 10.87
CA ASN A 140 5.63 -12.74 10.82
C ASN A 140 4.60 -13.39 11.74
N PHE A 141 3.53 -13.93 11.17
CA PHE A 141 2.40 -14.47 11.93
C PHE A 141 2.74 -15.70 12.77
N ASP A 142 3.60 -16.58 12.26
CA ASP A 142 3.97 -17.84 12.92
C ASP A 142 4.73 -17.56 14.23
N ALA A 143 5.53 -16.49 14.25
CA ALA A 143 6.25 -16.05 15.44
C ALA A 143 5.31 -15.69 16.61
N TRP A 144 4.06 -15.31 16.31
CA TRP A 144 3.05 -15.00 17.31
C TRP A 144 2.14 -16.17 17.61
N GLU A 145 2.35 -17.35 17.04
CA GLU A 145 1.62 -18.55 17.44
C GLU A 145 2.31 -19.26 18.61
N GLU A 146 3.64 -19.30 18.59
CA GLU A 146 4.45 -20.00 19.59
C GLU A 146 4.43 -19.30 20.96
N PRO A 147 4.10 -20.02 22.05
CA PRO A 147 4.05 -19.46 23.40
C PRO A 147 5.39 -18.88 23.88
N ASP A 148 6.50 -19.51 23.50
CA ASP A 148 7.85 -19.10 23.93
C ASP A 148 8.27 -17.78 23.28
N ASN A 149 8.01 -17.62 21.97
CA ASN A 149 8.26 -16.37 21.25
C ASN A 149 7.38 -15.23 21.78
N ARG A 150 6.11 -15.51 22.12
CA ARG A 150 5.24 -14.52 22.77
C ARG A 150 5.79 -14.03 24.11
N ALA A 151 6.38 -14.91 24.92
CA ALA A 151 6.98 -14.52 26.20
C ALA A 151 8.23 -13.65 26.00
N GLN A 152 9.04 -13.95 24.99
CA GLN A 152 10.19 -13.12 24.60
C GLN A 152 9.72 -11.74 24.12
N LEU A 153 8.71 -11.69 23.26
CA LEU A 153 8.14 -10.43 22.77
C LEU A 153 7.53 -9.59 23.90
N ASP A 154 6.83 -10.19 24.86
CA ASP A 154 6.32 -9.49 26.05
C ASP A 154 7.46 -8.87 26.86
N THR A 155 8.60 -9.55 26.96
CA THR A 155 9.80 -9.04 27.65
C THR A 155 10.39 -7.85 26.91
N ILE A 156 10.49 -7.92 25.57
CA ILE A 156 10.99 -6.82 24.74
C ILE A 156 10.06 -5.61 24.81
N ILE A 157 8.74 -5.83 24.72
CA ILE A 157 7.73 -4.75 24.84
C ILE A 157 7.83 -4.06 26.21
N LYS A 158 8.07 -4.82 27.29
CA LYS A 158 8.30 -4.27 28.63
C LYS A 158 9.61 -3.49 28.71
N ALA A 159 10.70 -3.99 28.12
CA ALA A 159 11.99 -3.30 28.10
C ALA A 159 11.93 -1.94 27.39
N VAL A 160 11.03 -1.80 26.42
CA VAL A 160 10.86 -0.58 25.61
C VAL A 160 9.78 0.37 26.18
N SER A 161 9.11 -0.04 27.27
CA SER A 161 7.97 0.69 27.85
C SER A 161 8.33 1.98 28.61
N ASP A 162 9.61 2.19 28.96
CA ASP A 162 10.08 3.34 29.75
C ASP A 162 9.79 4.70 29.09
N ALA A 163 9.76 4.74 27.75
CA ALA A 163 9.36 5.90 26.97
C ALA A 163 8.13 5.54 26.12
N PRO A 164 6.90 5.77 26.63
CA PRO A 164 5.69 5.36 25.91
C PRO A 164 5.47 6.26 24.70
N THR A 165 5.50 5.63 23.51
CA THR A 165 5.03 6.23 22.27
C THR A 165 3.68 5.61 21.90
N PRO A 166 2.82 6.31 21.13
CA PRO A 166 1.53 5.74 20.70
C PRO A 166 1.68 4.36 20.03
N ARG A 167 2.76 4.16 19.26
CA ARG A 167 3.09 2.89 18.60
C ARG A 167 3.52 1.80 19.58
N ARG A 168 4.40 2.10 20.55
CA ARG A 168 4.79 1.13 21.61
C ARG A 168 3.59 0.72 22.46
N MET A 169 2.72 1.68 22.78
CA MET A 169 1.47 1.40 23.49
C MET A 169 0.48 0.58 22.66
N PHE A 170 0.49 0.73 21.33
CA PHE A 170 -0.30 -0.13 20.44
C PHE A 170 0.18 -1.59 20.54
N PHE A 171 1.50 -1.84 20.54
CA PHE A 171 2.03 -3.20 20.73
C PHE A 171 1.67 -3.79 22.10
N GLN A 172 1.67 -2.97 23.15
CA GLN A 172 1.19 -3.38 24.47
C GLN A 172 -0.31 -3.76 24.45
N ALA A 173 -1.14 -2.95 23.80
CA ALA A 173 -2.58 -3.21 23.63
C ALA A 173 -2.85 -4.46 22.77
N PHE A 174 -2.03 -4.70 21.75
CA PHE A 174 -2.11 -5.91 20.94
C PHE A 174 -1.76 -7.15 21.76
N MET A 175 -0.70 -7.08 22.56
CA MET A 175 -0.29 -8.19 23.42
C MET A 175 -1.35 -8.51 24.47
N SER A 176 -1.98 -7.49 25.07
CA SER A 176 -3.08 -7.70 26.01
C SER A 176 -4.34 -8.28 25.34
N LEU A 177 -4.63 -7.90 24.08
CA LEU A 177 -5.71 -8.52 23.31
C LEU A 177 -5.48 -10.03 23.09
N LEU A 178 -4.24 -10.43 22.76
CA LEU A 178 -3.90 -11.84 22.59
C LEU A 178 -4.02 -12.62 23.90
N LYS A 179 -3.60 -12.03 25.02
CA LYS A 179 -3.75 -12.59 26.37
C LYS A 179 -5.23 -12.72 26.77
N LEU A 180 -6.05 -11.72 26.45
CA LEU A 180 -7.50 -11.76 26.65
C LEU A 180 -8.13 -12.94 25.89
N HIS A 181 -7.76 -13.13 24.62
CA HIS A 181 -8.24 -14.27 23.82
C HIS A 181 -7.85 -15.62 24.45
N ASN A 182 -6.62 -15.73 24.96
CA ASN A 182 -6.14 -16.92 25.65
C ASN A 182 -6.64 -17.06 27.10
N LYS A 183 -7.54 -16.17 27.55
CA LYS A 183 -8.13 -16.14 28.91
C LYS A 183 -7.10 -15.96 30.03
N THR A 184 -5.94 -15.36 29.74
CA THR A 184 -4.90 -15.10 30.73
C THR A 184 -5.02 -13.70 31.36
N GLU A 185 -5.73 -12.77 30.71
CA GLU A 185 -5.97 -11.41 31.21
C GLU A 185 -7.47 -11.08 31.23
N THR A 186 -7.83 -10.06 32.03
CA THR A 186 -9.20 -9.60 32.15
C THR A 186 -9.52 -8.49 31.13
N GLN A 187 -10.80 -8.33 30.78
CA GLN A 187 -11.25 -7.24 29.91
C GLN A 187 -10.92 -5.84 30.47
N GLN A 188 -10.85 -5.71 31.80
CA GLN A 188 -10.58 -4.43 32.45
C GLN A 188 -9.14 -3.96 32.19
N ASP A 189 -8.17 -4.88 32.23
CA ASP A 189 -6.77 -4.57 31.96
C ASP A 189 -6.56 -4.13 30.51
N PHE A 190 -7.22 -4.80 29.56
CA PHE A 190 -7.22 -4.42 28.15
C PHE A 190 -7.79 -3.00 27.94
N ASN A 191 -8.97 -2.71 28.51
CA ASN A 191 -9.60 -1.39 28.38
C ASN A 191 -8.70 -0.28 28.96
N ARG A 192 -8.05 -0.54 30.10
CA ARG A 192 -7.13 0.41 30.71
C ARG A 192 -5.97 0.77 29.78
N ILE A 193 -5.31 -0.20 29.15
CA ILE A 193 -4.19 0.06 28.23
C ILE A 193 -4.66 0.87 27.02
N CYS A 194 -5.84 0.54 26.48
CA CYS A 194 -6.45 1.29 25.39
C CYS A 194 -6.74 2.75 25.79
N ASP A 195 -7.31 2.99 26.98
CA ASP A 195 -7.59 4.32 27.49
C ASP A 195 -6.31 5.14 27.70
N GLU A 196 -5.25 4.52 28.25
CA GLU A 196 -3.94 5.17 28.40
C GLU A 196 -3.36 5.58 27.03
N ASN A 197 -3.49 4.74 25.99
CA ASN A 197 -3.04 5.06 24.63
C ASN A 197 -3.85 6.20 23.99
N ILE A 198 -5.18 6.20 24.20
CA ILE A 198 -6.07 7.29 23.77
C ILE A 198 -5.61 8.61 24.41
N GLN A 199 -5.38 8.63 25.73
CA GLN A 199 -4.93 9.83 26.43
C GLN A 199 -3.55 10.30 25.97
N LEU A 200 -2.61 9.38 25.73
CA LEU A 200 -1.29 9.74 25.18
C LEU A 200 -1.41 10.35 23.78
N SER A 201 -2.24 9.77 22.93
CA SER A 201 -2.49 10.26 21.56
C SER A 201 -3.12 11.65 21.57
N ILE A 202 -4.09 11.90 22.46
CA ILE A 202 -4.69 13.23 22.67
C ILE A 202 -3.66 14.23 23.19
N LYS A 203 -2.80 13.83 24.14
CA LYS A 203 -1.73 14.69 24.64
C LYS A 203 -0.76 15.08 23.52
N ASN A 204 -0.39 14.14 22.66
CA ASN A 204 0.48 14.42 21.52
C ASN A 204 -0.21 15.28 20.46
N TRP A 205 -1.52 15.11 20.25
CA TRP A 205 -2.32 16.00 19.41
C TRP A 205 -2.25 17.46 19.90
N HIS A 206 -2.39 17.69 21.20
CA HIS A 206 -2.29 19.04 21.78
C HIS A 206 -0.88 19.63 21.76
N LYS A 207 0.17 18.80 21.65
CA LYS A 207 1.54 19.28 21.47
C LYS A 207 1.80 19.81 20.06
N LEU A 208 1.06 19.32 19.06
CA LEU A 208 1.17 19.77 17.69
C LEU A 208 0.54 21.18 17.50
N PRO A 209 0.86 21.86 16.40
CA PRO A 209 0.22 23.12 16.06
C PRO A 209 -1.30 22.99 15.97
N LYS A 210 -2.03 24.09 16.24
CA LYS A 210 -3.50 24.12 16.12
C LYS A 210 -4.00 23.89 14.68
N GLN A 211 -3.17 24.26 13.70
CA GLN A 211 -3.45 24.01 12.29
C GLN A 211 -3.07 22.57 11.95
N ILE A 212 -3.88 21.93 11.11
CA ILE A 212 -3.65 20.55 10.69
C ILE A 212 -2.39 20.51 9.81
N THR A 213 -1.40 19.76 10.27
CA THR A 213 -0.14 19.41 9.57
C THR A 213 -0.13 17.92 9.23
N GLN A 214 0.82 17.48 8.40
CA GLN A 214 1.00 16.06 8.05
C GLN A 214 1.23 15.18 9.29
N ALA A 215 1.94 15.68 10.31
CA ALA A 215 2.14 14.97 11.59
C ALA A 215 0.83 14.55 12.29
N HIS A 216 -0.30 15.21 12.01
CA HIS A 216 -1.59 14.79 12.55
C HIS A 216 -2.12 13.50 11.90
N ILE A 217 -1.72 13.17 10.67
CA ILE A 217 -2.16 11.97 9.95
C ILE A 217 -1.73 10.71 10.71
N GLY A 218 -0.48 10.64 11.16
CA GLY A 218 0.00 9.51 11.95
C GLY A 218 -0.80 9.30 13.25
N LEU A 219 -1.28 10.38 13.89
CA LEU A 219 -2.17 10.29 15.05
C LEU A 219 -3.59 9.83 14.67
N LEU A 220 -4.13 10.32 13.56
CA LEU A 220 -5.44 9.87 13.04
C LEU A 220 -5.44 8.38 12.72
N GLN A 221 -4.35 7.88 12.14
CA GLN A 221 -4.15 6.45 11.88
C GLN A 221 -4.09 5.66 13.19
N ASN A 222 -3.40 6.17 14.22
CA ASN A 222 -3.40 5.52 15.52
C ASN A 222 -4.81 5.50 16.16
N PHE A 223 -5.59 6.57 16.02
CA PHE A 223 -6.99 6.57 16.47
C PHE A 223 -7.84 5.52 15.73
N GLN A 224 -7.64 5.35 14.42
CA GLN A 224 -8.29 4.27 13.68
C GLN A 224 -7.90 2.89 14.24
N ASN A 225 -6.60 2.66 14.49
CA ASN A 225 -6.11 1.40 15.06
C ASN A 225 -6.68 1.13 16.46
N LEU A 226 -6.86 2.16 17.29
CA LEU A 226 -7.48 2.04 18.61
C LEU A 226 -8.96 1.67 18.53
N VAL A 227 -9.70 2.21 17.56
CA VAL A 227 -11.09 1.81 17.30
C VAL A 227 -11.13 0.35 16.79
N GLU A 228 -10.24 -0.04 15.88
CA GLU A 228 -10.18 -1.43 15.41
C GLU A 228 -9.72 -2.41 16.50
N LEU A 229 -8.90 -1.99 17.47
CA LEU A 229 -8.57 -2.75 18.68
C LEU A 229 -9.81 -3.00 19.55
N HIS A 230 -10.64 -1.98 19.75
CA HIS A 230 -11.91 -2.13 20.45
C HIS A 230 -12.86 -3.07 19.70
N ASP A 231 -13.02 -2.89 18.38
CA ASP A 231 -13.78 -3.79 17.52
C ASP A 231 -13.26 -5.24 17.63
N ALA A 232 -11.93 -5.43 17.65
CA ALA A 232 -11.30 -6.74 17.80
C ALA A 232 -11.56 -7.39 19.16
N SER A 233 -11.69 -6.61 20.24
CA SER A 233 -12.08 -7.16 21.55
C SER A 233 -13.51 -7.73 21.53
N VAL A 234 -14.42 -7.09 20.79
CA VAL A 234 -15.80 -7.57 20.58
C VAL A 234 -15.78 -8.84 19.73
N ILE A 235 -14.93 -8.89 18.70
CA ILE A 235 -14.67 -10.10 17.90
C ILE A 235 -14.21 -11.23 18.83
N CYS A 236 -13.14 -11.03 19.61
CA CYS A 236 -12.59 -12.05 20.52
C CYS A 236 -13.64 -12.57 21.52
N SER A 237 -14.45 -11.69 22.11
CA SER A 237 -15.54 -12.08 23.00
C SER A 237 -16.60 -12.94 22.28
N SER A 238 -16.97 -12.56 21.06
CA SER A 238 -17.90 -13.32 20.23
C SER A 238 -17.34 -14.70 19.85
N LEU A 239 -16.05 -14.77 19.48
CA LEU A 239 -15.34 -16.03 19.20
C LEU A 239 -15.33 -16.96 20.43
N ALA A 240 -15.07 -16.42 21.62
CA ALA A 240 -15.05 -17.20 22.86
C ALA A 240 -16.42 -17.82 23.22
N GLN A 241 -17.51 -17.20 22.77
CA GLN A 241 -18.89 -17.69 22.93
C GLN A 241 -19.35 -18.57 21.75
N THR A 242 -18.54 -18.68 20.70
CA THR A 242 -18.89 -19.45 19.50
C THR A 242 -18.73 -20.95 19.78
N THR A 243 -19.77 -21.70 19.47
CA THR A 243 -19.87 -23.16 19.55
C THR A 243 -20.39 -23.69 18.21
N SER A 244 -20.25 -24.98 17.95
CA SER A 244 -20.69 -25.57 16.67
C SER A 244 -22.19 -25.34 16.37
N ALA A 245 -23.03 -25.19 17.40
CA ALA A 245 -24.47 -24.96 17.26
C ALA A 245 -24.85 -23.50 16.93
N ASN A 246 -24.05 -22.51 17.33
CA ASN A 246 -24.36 -21.08 17.14
C ASN A 246 -23.50 -20.41 16.06
N LEU A 247 -22.68 -21.19 15.34
CA LEU A 247 -21.70 -20.71 14.38
C LEU A 247 -22.32 -19.86 13.26
N ASP A 248 -23.48 -20.24 12.73
CA ASP A 248 -24.14 -19.47 11.66
C ASP A 248 -24.54 -18.06 12.14
N VAL A 249 -25.23 -17.96 13.28
CA VAL A 249 -25.66 -16.69 13.87
C VAL A 249 -24.47 -15.79 14.20
N LYS A 250 -23.44 -16.34 14.88
CA LYS A 250 -22.22 -15.59 15.22
C LYS A 250 -21.41 -15.18 14.00
N SER A 251 -21.42 -16.00 12.94
CA SER A 251 -20.80 -15.60 11.68
C SER A 251 -21.51 -14.41 11.05
N GLN A 252 -22.84 -14.28 11.15
CA GLN A 252 -23.56 -13.16 10.55
C GLN A 252 -23.24 -11.83 11.26
N GLU A 253 -23.10 -11.84 12.58
CA GLU A 253 -22.62 -10.69 13.37
C GLU A 253 -21.22 -10.24 12.90
N LEU A 254 -20.31 -11.20 12.71
CA LEU A 254 -18.97 -10.93 12.22
C LEU A 254 -18.97 -10.38 10.79
N LYS A 255 -19.87 -10.83 9.93
CA LYS A 255 -19.99 -10.31 8.55
C LYS A 255 -20.28 -8.81 8.53
N LEU A 256 -21.14 -8.32 9.42
CA LEU A 256 -21.48 -6.89 9.50
C LEU A 256 -20.25 -6.05 9.91
N LEU A 257 -19.50 -6.52 10.89
CA LEU A 257 -18.30 -5.83 11.37
C LEU A 257 -17.19 -5.83 10.29
N LEU A 258 -16.97 -6.97 9.63
CA LEU A 258 -16.02 -7.08 8.51
C LEU A 258 -16.44 -6.19 7.34
N GLY A 259 -17.74 -6.05 7.06
CA GLY A 259 -18.26 -5.09 6.09
C GLY A 259 -17.87 -3.65 6.44
N THR A 260 -18.03 -3.26 7.70
CA THR A 260 -17.58 -1.93 8.19
C THR A 260 -16.08 -1.72 7.99
N TRP A 261 -15.26 -2.75 8.24
CA TRP A 261 -13.81 -2.69 7.99
C TRP A 261 -13.47 -2.56 6.50
N ARG A 262 -14.26 -3.17 5.60
CA ARG A 262 -14.07 -3.00 4.16
C ARG A 262 -14.33 -1.56 3.69
N ASP A 263 -15.24 -0.85 4.35
CA ASP A 263 -15.55 0.55 4.05
C ASP A 263 -14.57 1.54 4.71
N ARG A 264 -14.00 1.17 5.87
CA ARG A 264 -13.00 1.96 6.60
C ARG A 264 -11.58 1.65 6.10
N LEU A 265 -11.21 2.21 4.96
CA LEU A 265 -9.86 2.10 4.39
C LEU A 265 -9.14 3.45 4.38
N PRO A 266 -7.80 3.49 4.44
CA PRO A 266 -7.03 4.69 4.15
C PRO A 266 -7.27 5.15 2.71
N ASN A 267 -6.84 6.37 2.42
CA ASN A 267 -6.93 6.90 1.07
C ASN A 267 -5.86 6.29 0.16
N PHE A 268 -6.09 6.32 -1.15
CA PHE A 268 -5.15 5.77 -2.13
C PHE A 268 -3.81 6.52 -2.26
N TRP A 269 -3.71 7.71 -1.65
CA TRP A 269 -2.49 8.52 -1.65
C TRP A 269 -1.82 8.53 -0.27
N ASP A 270 -2.43 7.92 0.73
CA ASP A 270 -1.81 7.78 2.05
C ASP A 270 -0.62 6.82 1.94
N ASP A 271 0.31 6.95 2.88
CA ASP A 271 1.57 6.24 2.84
C ASP A 271 1.41 4.70 2.81
N ILE A 272 2.34 4.04 2.10
CA ILE A 272 2.32 2.59 1.91
C ILE A 272 2.52 1.81 3.22
N ASN A 273 3.30 2.36 4.17
CA ASN A 273 3.49 1.71 5.47
C ASN A 273 2.20 1.76 6.30
N SER A 274 1.44 2.85 6.21
CA SER A 274 0.14 2.96 6.87
C SER A 274 -0.87 1.94 6.33
N TRP A 275 -0.88 1.74 5.01
CA TRP A 275 -1.64 0.68 4.38
C TRP A 275 -1.19 -0.70 4.83
N GLN A 276 0.11 -0.95 4.86
CA GLN A 276 0.66 -2.23 5.27
C GLN A 276 0.32 -2.55 6.72
N ASP A 277 0.45 -1.57 7.62
CA ASP A 277 0.11 -1.74 9.03
C ASP A 277 -1.34 -2.18 9.24
N LEU A 278 -2.27 -1.57 8.49
CA LEU A 278 -3.66 -1.97 8.54
C LEU A 278 -3.88 -3.39 7.99
N VAL A 279 -3.18 -3.74 6.92
CA VAL A 279 -3.24 -5.08 6.30
C VAL A 279 -2.75 -6.14 7.28
N THR A 280 -1.59 -5.92 7.91
CA THR A 280 -0.97 -6.87 8.85
C THR A 280 -1.81 -6.99 10.11
N TRP A 281 -2.31 -5.87 10.64
CA TRP A 281 -3.25 -5.85 11.77
C TRP A 281 -4.48 -6.72 11.49
N ARG A 282 -5.15 -6.50 10.36
CA ARG A 282 -6.36 -7.25 10.01
C ARG A 282 -6.05 -8.72 9.74
N GLN A 283 -4.89 -9.03 9.16
CA GLN A 283 -4.44 -10.41 8.98
C GLN A 283 -4.30 -11.16 10.31
N HIS A 284 -3.77 -10.54 11.36
CA HIS A 284 -3.74 -11.16 12.71
C HIS A 284 -5.14 -11.53 13.20
N ILE A 285 -6.10 -10.62 13.06
CA ILE A 285 -7.49 -10.88 13.48
C ILE A 285 -8.14 -11.95 12.59
N PHE A 286 -7.89 -11.95 11.29
CA PHE A 286 -8.44 -12.96 10.37
C PHE A 286 -7.87 -14.35 10.63
N GLN A 287 -6.59 -14.46 10.98
CA GLN A 287 -5.98 -15.73 11.41
C GLN A 287 -6.59 -16.23 12.71
N LEU A 288 -6.85 -15.33 13.68
CA LEU A 288 -7.53 -15.69 14.92
C LEU A 288 -8.92 -16.28 14.66
N ILE A 289 -9.69 -15.65 13.76
CA ILE A 289 -10.98 -16.15 13.30
C ILE A 289 -10.83 -17.51 12.63
N ASN A 290 -9.91 -17.65 11.67
CA ASN A 290 -9.67 -18.92 10.97
C ASN A 290 -9.33 -20.05 11.95
N ARG A 291 -8.46 -19.79 12.92
CA ARG A 291 -8.04 -20.79 13.91
C ARG A 291 -9.23 -21.32 14.73
N THR A 292 -10.07 -20.42 15.23
CA THR A 292 -11.26 -20.81 16.02
C THR A 292 -12.30 -21.52 15.17
N TYR A 293 -12.54 -21.07 13.93
CA TYR A 293 -13.51 -21.70 13.04
C TYR A 293 -13.04 -23.08 12.57
N LEU A 294 -11.76 -23.25 12.26
CA LEU A 294 -11.19 -24.54 11.89
C LEU A 294 -11.27 -25.57 13.02
N THR A 295 -11.15 -25.15 14.29
CA THR A 295 -11.32 -26.07 15.44
C THR A 295 -12.78 -26.47 15.68
N LEU A 296 -13.72 -25.62 15.28
CA LEU A 296 -15.16 -25.85 15.45
C LEU A 296 -15.80 -26.60 14.26
N LEU A 297 -15.05 -26.82 13.18
CA LEU A 297 -15.50 -27.64 12.06
C LEU A 297 -15.69 -29.10 12.51
N PRO A 298 -16.85 -29.73 12.24
CA PRO A 298 -17.00 -31.15 12.48
C PRO A 298 -16.01 -31.92 11.60
N SER A 299 -15.31 -32.89 12.18
CA SER A 299 -14.39 -33.82 11.50
C SER A 299 -15.09 -34.79 10.52
N THR A 300 -16.31 -34.45 10.08
CA THR A 300 -17.15 -35.32 9.25
C THR A 300 -16.94 -34.99 7.78
N ASN A 301 -16.17 -35.86 7.14
CA ASN A 301 -16.15 -36.08 5.70
C ASN A 301 -17.59 -36.13 5.12
N GLN A 302 -17.74 -35.54 3.94
CA GLN A 302 -18.84 -35.69 2.96
C GLN A 302 -20.15 -34.91 3.24
N GLY A 303 -20.45 -33.93 2.38
CA GLY A 303 -21.82 -33.82 1.88
C GLY A 303 -22.40 -32.46 1.48
N ASN A 304 -21.95 -31.32 2.01
CA ASN A 304 -22.59 -30.03 1.68
C ASN A 304 -21.58 -28.88 1.49
N ALA A 305 -21.28 -28.58 0.23
CA ALA A 305 -20.36 -27.50 -0.18
C ALA A 305 -20.80 -26.09 0.25
N THR A 306 -22.08 -25.89 0.56
CA THR A 306 -22.63 -24.59 0.97
C THR A 306 -22.48 -24.29 2.47
N GLY A 307 -22.31 -25.31 3.31
CA GLY A 307 -22.10 -25.14 4.76
C GLY A 307 -20.65 -24.83 5.17
N GLN A 308 -19.70 -25.02 4.25
CA GLN A 308 -18.26 -24.88 4.51
C GLN A 308 -17.70 -23.47 4.23
N SER A 309 -18.48 -22.57 3.63
CA SER A 309 -18.02 -21.22 3.27
C SER A 309 -17.75 -20.34 4.51
N TYR A 310 -18.41 -20.61 5.64
CA TYR A 310 -18.20 -19.88 6.89
C TYR A 310 -16.80 -20.10 7.47
N ALA A 311 -16.27 -21.32 7.36
CA ALA A 311 -14.99 -21.69 7.97
C ALA A 311 -13.79 -21.06 7.25
N TYR A 312 -13.93 -20.75 5.96
CA TYR A 312 -12.88 -20.11 5.16
C TYR A 312 -13.01 -18.58 5.07
N ARG A 313 -13.94 -17.98 5.81
CA ARG A 313 -14.20 -16.54 5.71
C ARG A 313 -12.99 -15.66 6.00
N GLY A 314 -12.21 -15.96 7.05
CA GLY A 314 -11.00 -15.16 7.33
C GLY A 314 -9.96 -15.29 6.23
N TYR A 315 -9.87 -16.44 5.55
CA TYR A 315 -9.02 -16.60 4.36
C TYR A 315 -9.53 -15.74 3.18
N HIS A 316 -10.84 -15.67 2.96
CA HIS A 316 -11.43 -14.81 1.92
C HIS A 316 -11.19 -13.31 2.20
N GLU A 317 -11.37 -12.86 3.45
CA GLU A 317 -11.06 -11.46 3.82
C GLU A 317 -9.56 -11.15 3.70
N THR A 318 -8.70 -12.13 4.01
CA THR A 318 -7.25 -12.00 3.83
C THR A 318 -6.89 -11.80 2.35
N ALA A 319 -7.48 -12.59 1.46
CA ALA A 319 -7.27 -12.43 0.02
C ALA A 319 -7.76 -11.06 -0.47
N TRP A 320 -8.94 -10.61 0.00
CA TRP A 320 -9.51 -9.32 -0.36
C TRP A 320 -8.60 -8.15 0.02
N ILE A 321 -8.07 -8.14 1.25
CA ILE A 321 -7.22 -7.04 1.71
C ILE A 321 -5.85 -7.04 1.02
N ILE A 322 -5.28 -8.22 0.73
CA ILE A 322 -4.04 -8.34 -0.05
C ILE A 322 -4.24 -7.79 -1.47
N ASN A 323 -5.34 -8.16 -2.14
CA ASN A 323 -5.66 -7.63 -3.47
C ASN A 323 -5.82 -6.11 -3.46
N ARG A 324 -6.45 -5.57 -2.41
CA ARG A 324 -6.60 -4.13 -2.25
C ARG A 324 -5.25 -3.44 -2.05
N PHE A 325 -4.40 -4.00 -1.20
CA PHE A 325 -3.05 -3.50 -0.95
C PHE A 325 -2.18 -3.53 -2.22
N ALA A 326 -2.17 -4.64 -2.96
CA ALA A 326 -1.45 -4.75 -4.23
C ALA A 326 -1.89 -3.70 -5.26
N HIS A 327 -3.20 -3.41 -5.32
CA HIS A 327 -3.72 -2.34 -6.17
C HIS A 327 -3.23 -0.95 -5.75
N VAL A 328 -3.06 -0.69 -4.44
CA VAL A 328 -2.48 0.56 -3.91
C VAL A 328 -0.99 0.62 -4.23
N ALA A 329 -0.22 -0.44 -3.93
CA ALA A 329 1.21 -0.51 -4.27
C ALA A 329 1.49 -0.20 -5.75
N ARG A 330 0.67 -0.74 -6.67
CA ARG A 330 0.74 -0.43 -8.10
C ARG A 330 0.47 1.05 -8.41
N LYS A 331 -0.46 1.70 -7.69
CA LYS A 331 -0.72 3.15 -7.84
C LYS A 331 0.43 4.01 -7.33
N HIS A 332 1.12 3.56 -6.28
CA HIS A 332 2.36 4.16 -5.78
C HIS A 332 3.58 3.86 -6.65
N GLN A 333 3.40 3.17 -7.80
CA GLN A 333 4.47 2.81 -8.73
C GLN A 333 5.50 1.83 -8.16
N MET A 334 5.06 0.92 -7.28
CA MET A 334 5.90 -0.10 -6.64
C MET A 334 5.55 -1.50 -7.18
N PRO A 335 6.05 -1.91 -8.36
CA PRO A 335 5.68 -3.16 -9.01
C PRO A 335 6.17 -4.40 -8.24
N ASP A 336 7.36 -4.35 -7.64
CA ASP A 336 7.95 -5.51 -6.95
C ASP A 336 7.14 -5.89 -5.70
N VAL A 337 6.71 -4.89 -4.93
CA VAL A 337 5.82 -5.08 -3.78
C VAL A 337 4.46 -5.58 -4.22
N CYS A 338 3.91 -5.07 -5.34
CA CYS A 338 2.69 -5.59 -5.95
C CYS A 338 2.79 -7.10 -6.22
N ILE A 339 3.82 -7.54 -6.94
CA ILE A 339 4.00 -8.94 -7.34
C ILE A 339 4.22 -9.84 -6.12
N THR A 340 5.05 -9.40 -5.18
CA THR A 340 5.36 -10.14 -3.95
C THR A 340 4.11 -10.33 -3.09
N GLN A 341 3.23 -9.33 -2.97
CA GLN A 341 1.99 -9.50 -2.19
C GLN A 341 0.98 -10.39 -2.92
N LEU A 342 0.89 -10.30 -4.25
CA LEU A 342 0.01 -11.16 -5.03
C LEU A 342 0.45 -12.65 -4.99
N SER A 343 1.75 -12.94 -4.84
CA SER A 343 2.23 -14.32 -4.71
C SER A 343 1.75 -14.98 -3.42
N ARG A 344 1.64 -14.22 -2.32
CA ARG A 344 1.12 -14.69 -1.02
C ARG A 344 -0.33 -15.18 -1.09
N ILE A 345 -1.13 -14.76 -2.07
CA ILE A 345 -2.50 -15.26 -2.22
C ILE A 345 -2.51 -16.77 -2.49
N TYR A 346 -1.49 -17.32 -3.14
CA TYR A 346 -1.41 -18.76 -3.43
C TYR A 346 -1.15 -19.63 -2.19
N THR A 347 -0.74 -19.04 -1.07
CA THR A 347 -0.59 -19.80 0.19
C THR A 347 -1.94 -20.04 0.88
N LEU A 348 -2.99 -19.33 0.47
CA LEU A 348 -4.32 -19.43 1.08
C LEU A 348 -5.10 -20.63 0.49
N PRO A 349 -5.74 -21.47 1.33
CA PRO A 349 -6.61 -22.53 0.85
C PRO A 349 -7.91 -21.95 0.27
N ASN A 350 -8.42 -22.58 -0.79
CA ASN A 350 -9.75 -22.31 -1.36
C ASN A 350 -9.99 -20.83 -1.76
N ILE A 351 -9.28 -20.36 -2.79
CA ILE A 351 -9.40 -18.98 -3.28
C ILE A 351 -10.72 -18.78 -4.05
N GLU A 352 -11.49 -17.76 -3.67
CA GLU A 352 -12.70 -17.37 -4.39
C GLU A 352 -12.40 -16.89 -5.81
N ILE A 353 -13.29 -17.20 -6.76
CA ILE A 353 -13.16 -16.83 -8.18
C ILE A 353 -12.97 -15.31 -8.35
N GLN A 354 -13.68 -14.51 -7.55
CA GLN A 354 -13.57 -13.05 -7.58
C GLN A 354 -12.17 -12.56 -7.15
N GLU A 355 -11.58 -13.17 -6.12
CA GLU A 355 -10.26 -12.78 -5.63
C GLU A 355 -9.14 -13.26 -6.57
N ALA A 356 -9.31 -14.43 -7.17
CA ALA A 356 -8.43 -14.90 -8.25
C ALA A 356 -8.46 -13.96 -9.46
N PHE A 357 -9.65 -13.47 -9.84
CA PHE A 357 -9.79 -12.47 -10.90
C PHE A 357 -9.05 -11.17 -10.58
N LEU A 358 -9.26 -10.61 -9.39
CA LEU A 358 -8.60 -9.36 -8.97
C LEU A 358 -7.08 -9.51 -8.93
N LYS A 359 -6.58 -10.65 -8.43
CA LYS A 359 -5.16 -10.98 -8.42
C LYS A 359 -4.56 -10.94 -9.82
N LEU A 360 -5.11 -11.73 -10.74
CA LEU A 360 -4.61 -11.84 -12.11
C LEU A 360 -4.69 -10.50 -12.84
N ARG A 361 -5.76 -9.73 -12.59
CA ARG A 361 -5.94 -8.40 -13.16
C ARG A 361 -4.86 -7.43 -12.70
N GLU A 362 -4.54 -7.40 -11.40
CA GLU A 362 -3.49 -6.51 -10.89
C GLU A 362 -2.10 -6.99 -11.30
N GLN A 363 -1.83 -8.30 -11.33
CA GLN A 363 -0.59 -8.87 -11.86
C GLN A 363 -0.36 -8.45 -13.32
N ALA A 364 -1.37 -8.60 -14.18
CA ALA A 364 -1.33 -8.14 -15.56
C ALA A 364 -1.07 -6.62 -15.65
N LYS A 365 -1.72 -5.80 -14.82
CA LYS A 365 -1.46 -4.35 -14.83
C LYS A 365 -0.06 -3.98 -14.33
N CYS A 366 0.51 -4.72 -13.37
CA CYS A 366 1.87 -4.51 -12.89
C CYS A 366 2.86 -4.82 -14.04
N CYS A 367 2.75 -5.97 -14.72
CA CYS A 367 3.55 -6.29 -15.90
C CYS A 367 3.37 -5.29 -17.06
N TYR A 368 2.20 -4.65 -17.20
CA TYR A 368 1.95 -3.67 -18.25
C TYR A 368 2.75 -2.35 -18.07
N GLN A 369 3.18 -2.01 -16.85
CA GLN A 369 4.00 -0.84 -16.58
C GLN A 369 5.45 -1.06 -17.07
N ASN A 370 5.98 -2.28 -16.91
CA ASN A 370 7.33 -2.64 -17.29
C ASN A 370 7.38 -3.18 -18.73
N ARG A 371 8.05 -2.45 -19.64
CA ARG A 371 8.15 -2.86 -21.05
C ARG A 371 8.83 -4.23 -21.22
N ASN A 372 9.78 -4.57 -20.36
CA ASN A 372 10.54 -5.82 -20.45
C ASN A 372 9.73 -7.05 -20.00
N GLU A 373 8.64 -6.86 -19.24
CA GLU A 373 7.82 -7.93 -18.68
C GLU A 373 6.48 -8.11 -19.42
N LEU A 374 6.27 -7.40 -20.53
CA LEU A 374 5.04 -7.46 -21.32
C LEU A 374 4.72 -8.87 -21.82
N THR A 375 5.74 -9.65 -22.19
CA THR A 375 5.60 -11.04 -22.64
C THR A 375 5.15 -11.95 -21.51
N SER A 376 5.76 -11.83 -20.32
CA SER A 376 5.35 -12.57 -19.12
C SER A 376 3.89 -12.28 -18.74
N GLY A 377 3.48 -11.01 -18.82
CA GLY A 377 2.09 -10.62 -18.58
C GLY A 377 1.10 -11.24 -19.57
N LEU A 378 1.49 -11.35 -20.86
CA LEU A 378 0.67 -11.98 -21.89
C LEU A 378 0.55 -13.50 -21.68
N ASP A 379 1.63 -14.17 -21.30
CA ASP A 379 1.64 -15.61 -21.02
C ASP A 379 0.74 -15.96 -19.84
N VAL A 380 0.75 -15.14 -18.78
CA VAL A 380 -0.17 -15.31 -17.64
C VAL A 380 -1.61 -15.23 -18.11
N ILE A 381 -1.96 -14.29 -19.00
CA ILE A 381 -3.34 -14.17 -19.51
C ILE A 381 -3.70 -15.37 -20.39
N ASN A 382 -2.83 -15.77 -21.31
CA ASN A 382 -3.10 -16.88 -22.24
C ASN A 382 -3.26 -18.23 -21.51
N ASN A 383 -2.49 -18.45 -20.44
CA ASN A 383 -2.52 -19.69 -19.66
C ASN A 383 -3.66 -19.73 -18.62
N THR A 384 -4.43 -18.65 -18.45
CA THR A 384 -5.57 -18.64 -17.52
C THR A 384 -6.81 -19.31 -18.12
N ASN A 385 -7.41 -20.23 -17.36
CA ASN A 385 -8.66 -20.87 -17.77
C ASN A 385 -9.84 -19.91 -17.56
N LEU A 386 -10.23 -19.24 -18.64
CA LEU A 386 -11.30 -18.24 -18.61
C LEU A 386 -12.69 -18.82 -18.27
N ASN A 387 -12.89 -20.14 -18.32
CA ASN A 387 -14.20 -20.75 -18.13
C ASN A 387 -14.80 -20.52 -16.74
N TYR A 388 -13.96 -20.29 -15.73
CA TYR A 388 -14.39 -20.00 -14.36
C TYR A 388 -14.91 -18.57 -14.16
N PHE A 389 -14.66 -17.66 -15.10
CA PHE A 389 -15.01 -16.25 -14.96
C PHE A 389 -16.37 -15.90 -15.59
N GLY A 390 -17.04 -14.91 -15.00
CA GLY A 390 -18.25 -14.32 -15.58
C GLY A 390 -17.97 -13.58 -16.90
N ALA A 391 -19.01 -13.31 -17.69
CA ALA A 391 -18.87 -12.64 -19.00
C ALA A 391 -18.14 -11.29 -18.91
N GLN A 392 -18.45 -10.47 -17.91
CA GLN A 392 -17.80 -9.18 -17.68
C GLN A 392 -16.31 -9.30 -17.34
N GLN A 393 -15.94 -10.31 -16.54
CA GLN A 393 -14.54 -10.59 -16.18
C GLN A 393 -13.75 -11.08 -17.41
N LYS A 394 -14.33 -11.94 -18.23
CA LYS A 394 -13.76 -12.37 -19.52
C LYS A 394 -13.51 -11.17 -20.44
N ALA A 395 -14.49 -10.28 -20.57
CA ALA A 395 -14.35 -9.06 -21.38
C ALA A 395 -13.19 -8.17 -20.91
N GLU A 396 -13.01 -7.98 -19.60
CA GLU A 396 -11.88 -7.21 -19.07
C GLU A 396 -10.52 -7.90 -19.35
N PHE A 397 -10.45 -9.23 -19.26
CA PHE A 397 -9.24 -9.98 -19.62
C PHE A 397 -8.88 -9.88 -21.09
N TYR A 398 -9.84 -10.05 -22.00
CA TYR A 398 -9.60 -9.88 -23.44
C TYR A 398 -9.22 -8.44 -23.78
N THR A 399 -9.78 -7.45 -23.09
CA THR A 399 -9.35 -6.05 -23.21
C THR A 399 -7.88 -5.90 -22.83
N LEU A 400 -7.46 -6.46 -21.69
CA LEU A 400 -6.05 -6.43 -21.27
C LEU A 400 -5.15 -7.16 -22.27
N LYS A 401 -5.57 -8.32 -22.78
CA LYS A 401 -4.86 -9.06 -23.84
C LYS A 401 -4.63 -8.18 -25.08
N GLY A 402 -5.68 -7.49 -25.55
CA GLY A 402 -5.57 -6.53 -26.65
C GLY A 402 -4.57 -5.41 -26.36
N MET A 403 -4.55 -4.87 -25.14
CA MET A 403 -3.58 -3.85 -24.73
C MET A 403 -2.13 -4.36 -24.76
N PHE A 404 -1.88 -5.59 -24.34
CA PHE A 404 -0.54 -6.21 -24.40
C PHE A 404 -0.09 -6.42 -25.84
N LEU A 405 -0.94 -7.02 -26.68
CA LEU A 405 -0.66 -7.27 -28.09
C LEU A 405 -0.40 -5.96 -28.85
N ALA A 406 -1.19 -4.92 -28.56
CA ALA A 406 -0.99 -3.58 -29.13
C ALA A 406 0.38 -3.00 -28.79
N LYS A 407 0.86 -3.13 -27.54
CA LYS A 407 2.19 -2.68 -27.12
C LYS A 407 3.34 -3.51 -27.70
N LEU A 408 3.09 -4.80 -27.98
CA LEU A 408 4.06 -5.71 -28.60
C LEU A 408 4.06 -5.63 -30.14
N ASN A 409 3.31 -4.70 -30.74
CA ASN A 409 3.15 -4.52 -32.19
C ASN A 409 2.49 -5.68 -32.95
N HIS A 410 1.71 -6.54 -32.27
CA HIS A 410 0.90 -7.59 -32.91
C HIS A 410 -0.45 -7.02 -33.36
N LYS A 411 -0.47 -6.36 -34.54
CA LYS A 411 -1.59 -5.48 -34.92
C LYS A 411 -2.91 -6.19 -35.22
N GLU A 412 -2.88 -7.32 -35.92
CA GLU A 412 -4.10 -8.06 -36.28
C GLU A 412 -4.71 -8.75 -35.07
N GLU A 413 -3.89 -9.48 -34.31
CA GLU A 413 -4.31 -10.17 -33.09
C GLU A 413 -4.85 -9.21 -32.02
N ALA A 414 -4.30 -7.99 -31.92
CA ALA A 414 -4.81 -6.98 -31.00
C ALA A 414 -6.23 -6.55 -31.35
N ASN A 415 -6.54 -6.36 -32.65
CA ASN A 415 -7.87 -5.98 -33.10
C ASN A 415 -8.90 -7.09 -32.82
N ASP A 416 -8.53 -8.34 -33.08
CA ASP A 416 -9.37 -9.51 -32.80
C ASP A 416 -9.62 -9.69 -31.30
N ALA A 417 -8.61 -9.43 -30.46
CA ALA A 417 -8.75 -9.48 -29.01
C ALA A 417 -9.73 -8.42 -28.48
N PHE A 418 -9.69 -7.19 -29.01
CA PHE A 418 -10.67 -6.15 -28.65
C PHE A 418 -12.09 -6.50 -29.15
N GLY A 419 -12.23 -7.03 -30.37
CA GLY A 419 -13.52 -7.51 -30.89
C GLY A 419 -14.11 -8.64 -30.02
N THR A 420 -13.26 -9.60 -29.61
CA THR A 420 -13.65 -10.68 -28.71
C THR A 420 -14.06 -10.16 -27.33
N ALA A 421 -13.38 -9.13 -26.81
CA ALA A 421 -13.76 -8.51 -25.54
C ALA A 421 -15.18 -7.94 -25.57
N LEU A 422 -15.55 -7.25 -26.65
CA LEU A 422 -16.87 -6.64 -26.83
C LEU A 422 -17.96 -7.66 -27.16
N TYR A 423 -17.62 -8.79 -27.76
CA TYR A 423 -18.54 -9.92 -27.92
C TYR A 423 -19.04 -10.44 -26.57
N PHE A 424 -18.16 -10.52 -25.56
CA PHE A 424 -18.53 -10.97 -24.22
C PHE A 424 -19.32 -9.94 -23.41
N ASP A 425 -18.92 -8.65 -23.49
CA ASP A 425 -19.65 -7.57 -22.84
C ASP A 425 -19.53 -6.25 -23.61
N ILE A 426 -20.60 -5.91 -24.34
CA ILE A 426 -20.70 -4.67 -25.11
C ILE A 426 -20.81 -3.41 -24.22
N LYS A 427 -21.18 -3.58 -22.94
CA LYS A 427 -21.39 -2.48 -21.99
C LYS A 427 -20.14 -2.13 -21.20
N LEU A 428 -18.98 -2.70 -21.54
CA LEU A 428 -17.70 -2.41 -20.88
C LEU A 428 -17.07 -1.14 -21.48
N PRO A 429 -17.14 0.04 -20.83
CA PRO A 429 -16.71 1.30 -21.44
C PRO A 429 -15.19 1.36 -21.65
N LYS A 430 -14.45 0.62 -20.81
CA LYS A 430 -13.00 0.53 -20.87
C LYS A 430 -12.53 -0.16 -22.16
N ALA A 431 -13.20 -1.24 -22.57
CA ALA A 431 -12.89 -1.96 -23.80
C ALA A 431 -12.99 -1.04 -25.02
N TRP A 432 -14.12 -0.33 -25.14
CA TRP A 432 -14.33 0.68 -26.17
C TRP A 432 -13.27 1.78 -26.16
N SER A 433 -12.92 2.30 -24.97
CA SER A 433 -11.94 3.37 -24.88
C SER A 433 -10.52 2.96 -25.26
N GLU A 434 -10.10 1.74 -24.92
CA GLU A 434 -8.76 1.24 -25.28
C GLU A 434 -8.71 0.80 -26.75
N TRP A 435 -9.80 0.26 -27.30
CA TRP A 435 -9.90 -0.02 -28.74
C TRP A 435 -9.88 1.25 -29.58
N GLY A 436 -10.58 2.31 -29.14
CA GLY A 436 -10.50 3.64 -29.75
C GLY A 436 -9.09 4.22 -29.72
N ARG A 437 -8.36 4.07 -28.60
CA ARG A 437 -6.95 4.48 -28.49
C ARG A 437 -6.03 3.69 -29.40
N TYR A 438 -6.28 2.40 -29.55
CA TYR A 438 -5.52 1.55 -30.45
C TYR A 438 -5.70 2.00 -31.92
N ASN A 439 -6.94 2.23 -32.36
CA ASN A 439 -7.22 2.75 -33.69
C ASN A 439 -6.64 4.16 -33.91
N ASP A 440 -6.69 5.03 -32.91
CA ASP A 440 -6.06 6.35 -32.92
C ASP A 440 -4.52 6.27 -32.99
N MET A 441 -3.90 5.27 -32.36
CA MET A 441 -2.46 5.01 -32.49
C MET A 441 -2.09 4.57 -33.90
N LEU A 442 -2.87 3.67 -34.50
CA LEU A 442 -2.69 3.26 -35.89
C LEU A 442 -2.83 4.43 -36.86
N PHE A 443 -3.79 5.33 -36.60
CA PHE A 443 -3.99 6.54 -37.38
C PHE A 443 -2.78 7.47 -37.33
N LYS A 444 -2.20 7.69 -36.15
CA LYS A 444 -0.98 8.49 -35.99
C LYS A 444 0.23 7.93 -36.74
N GLU A 445 0.35 6.61 -36.85
CA GLU A 445 1.47 5.98 -37.54
C GLU A 445 1.36 6.12 -39.07
N LYS A 446 0.14 6.10 -39.61
CA LYS A 446 -0.12 6.17 -41.05
C LYS A 446 -1.33 7.05 -41.40
N PRO A 447 -1.18 8.39 -41.36
CA PRO A 447 -2.33 9.30 -41.56
C PRO A 447 -3.03 9.13 -42.92
N GLU A 448 -2.28 8.89 -44.00
CA GLU A 448 -2.80 8.86 -45.37
C GLU A 448 -3.54 7.56 -45.76
N GLU A 449 -3.26 6.44 -45.07
CA GLU A 449 -3.85 5.11 -45.39
C GLU A 449 -4.99 4.70 -44.43
N SER A 450 -5.34 5.51 -43.42
CA SER A 450 -6.11 5.03 -42.27
C SER A 450 -7.26 5.92 -41.78
N ILE A 451 -7.87 6.69 -42.69
CA ILE A 451 -9.10 7.46 -42.42
C ILE A 451 -10.22 6.55 -41.86
N ASP A 452 -10.35 5.33 -42.39
CA ASP A 452 -11.28 4.31 -41.88
C ASP A 452 -11.02 3.96 -40.40
N LYS A 453 -9.76 3.96 -39.97
CA LYS A 453 -9.37 3.71 -38.56
C LYS A 453 -9.70 4.90 -37.68
N ALA A 454 -9.61 6.13 -38.19
CA ALA A 454 -10.06 7.32 -37.48
C ALA A 454 -11.59 7.30 -37.29
N SER A 455 -12.36 6.90 -38.30
CA SER A 455 -13.83 6.71 -38.19
C SER A 455 -14.17 5.65 -37.13
N ALA A 456 -13.50 4.49 -37.18
CA ALA A 456 -13.66 3.45 -36.16
C ALA A 456 -13.26 3.92 -34.75
N ALA A 457 -12.23 4.76 -34.62
CA ALA A 457 -11.82 5.34 -33.35
C ALA A 457 -12.90 6.29 -32.79
N ILE A 458 -13.50 7.14 -33.63
CA ILE A 458 -14.61 8.04 -33.25
C ILE A 458 -15.79 7.23 -32.76
N SER A 459 -16.23 6.20 -33.51
CA SER A 459 -17.33 5.32 -33.08
C SER A 459 -17.04 4.67 -31.72
N CYS A 460 -15.83 4.13 -31.53
CA CYS A 460 -15.42 3.53 -30.26
C CYS A 460 -15.42 4.56 -29.11
N TYR A 461 -14.95 5.77 -29.36
CA TYR A 461 -14.93 6.82 -28.34
C TYR A 461 -16.33 7.34 -27.99
N LEU A 462 -17.25 7.42 -28.96
CA LEU A 462 -18.64 7.80 -28.74
C LEU A 462 -19.36 6.76 -27.88
N GLU A 463 -19.22 5.48 -28.20
CA GLU A 463 -19.77 4.37 -27.40
C GLU A 463 -19.18 4.37 -25.99
N ALA A 464 -17.86 4.53 -25.87
CA ALA A 464 -17.21 4.65 -24.56
C ALA A 464 -17.75 5.86 -23.76
N ALA A 465 -17.91 7.03 -24.40
CA ALA A 465 -18.38 8.24 -23.75
C ALA A 465 -19.85 8.14 -23.31
N GLY A 466 -20.71 7.51 -24.12
CA GLY A 466 -22.11 7.26 -23.78
C GLY A 466 -22.26 6.35 -22.56
N GLN A 467 -21.35 5.39 -22.39
CA GLN A 467 -21.37 4.48 -21.24
C GLN A 467 -20.60 5.02 -20.01
N TYR A 468 -19.57 5.86 -20.20
CA TYR A 468 -18.86 6.52 -19.10
C TYR A 468 -19.68 7.67 -18.48
N LYS A 469 -20.41 7.37 -17.41
CA LYS A 469 -21.13 8.37 -16.58
C LYS A 469 -20.21 9.22 -15.67
N SER A 470 -18.93 9.39 -16.00
CA SER A 470 -17.92 10.01 -15.13
C SER A 470 -17.04 11.01 -15.87
N ALA A 471 -16.25 11.82 -15.15
CA ALA A 471 -15.32 12.80 -15.73
C ALA A 471 -14.31 12.22 -16.74
N LYS A 472 -14.11 10.89 -16.75
CA LYS A 472 -13.26 10.18 -17.72
C LYS A 472 -13.74 10.34 -19.17
N SER A 473 -15.03 10.59 -19.40
CA SER A 473 -15.57 10.83 -20.74
C SER A 473 -15.06 12.12 -21.38
N ARG A 474 -14.72 13.15 -20.58
CA ARG A 474 -14.28 14.46 -21.10
C ARG A 474 -13.04 14.38 -22.00
N LYS A 475 -12.06 13.53 -21.63
CA LYS A 475 -10.85 13.30 -22.44
C LYS A 475 -11.16 12.58 -23.76
N LEU A 476 -12.17 11.71 -23.76
CA LEU A 476 -12.62 11.02 -24.97
C LEU A 476 -13.35 12.00 -25.90
N LEU A 477 -14.23 12.83 -25.34
CA LEU A 477 -14.94 13.89 -26.07
C LEU A 477 -13.99 14.91 -26.70
N SER A 478 -12.96 15.35 -25.98
CA SER A 478 -11.95 16.26 -26.55
C SER A 478 -11.18 15.60 -27.70
N ARG A 479 -10.96 14.27 -27.63
CA ARG A 479 -10.31 13.53 -28.71
C ARG A 479 -11.23 13.35 -29.92
N ILE A 480 -12.53 13.10 -29.70
CA ILE A 480 -13.55 13.05 -30.76
C ILE A 480 -13.57 14.38 -31.52
N LEU A 481 -13.66 15.52 -30.81
CA LEU A 481 -13.66 16.84 -31.44
C LEU A 481 -12.39 17.10 -32.26
N TRP A 482 -11.24 16.64 -31.78
CA TRP A 482 -9.99 16.77 -32.53
C TRP A 482 -9.96 15.89 -33.77
N LEU A 483 -10.42 14.63 -33.69
CA LEU A 483 -10.48 13.74 -34.87
C LEU A 483 -11.45 14.27 -35.93
N LEU A 484 -12.61 14.82 -35.51
CA LEU A 484 -13.57 15.46 -36.40
C LEU A 484 -13.02 16.74 -37.05
N SER A 485 -12.05 17.41 -36.43
CA SER A 485 -11.40 18.59 -37.04
C SER A 485 -10.45 18.24 -38.20
N LEU A 486 -10.11 16.96 -38.34
CA LEU A 486 -9.25 16.42 -39.39
C LEU A 486 -10.08 15.80 -40.52
N ASP A 487 -11.37 16.11 -40.60
CA ASP A 487 -12.26 15.55 -41.63
C ASP A 487 -11.84 15.98 -43.03
N ASP A 488 -11.93 15.02 -43.95
CA ASP A 488 -11.62 15.23 -45.36
C ASP A 488 -12.84 15.82 -46.08
N ALA A 489 -12.64 16.32 -47.31
CA ALA A 489 -13.69 16.97 -48.10
C ALA A 489 -14.93 16.09 -48.38
N ASP A 490 -14.79 14.77 -48.19
CA ASP A 490 -15.85 13.77 -48.36
C ASP A 490 -16.68 13.50 -47.09
N ASN A 491 -16.43 14.21 -45.97
CA ASN A 491 -17.10 14.04 -44.67
C ASN A 491 -17.14 12.59 -44.17
N THR A 492 -16.06 11.83 -44.37
CA THR A 492 -16.00 10.41 -43.98
C THR A 492 -15.91 10.20 -42.46
N LEU A 493 -15.55 11.25 -41.70
CA LEU A 493 -15.40 11.20 -40.25
C LEU A 493 -16.61 11.77 -39.49
N ALA A 494 -17.43 12.63 -40.12
CA ALA A 494 -18.57 13.33 -39.52
C ALA A 494 -19.89 12.55 -39.49
#